data_AF-A0A432RXQ3-F1
#
_entry.id   AF-A0A432RXQ3-F1
#
_cell.length_a   1.000
_cell.length_b   1.000
_cell.length_c   1.000
_cell.angle_alpha   90.00
_cell.angle_beta   90.00
_cell.angle_gamma   90.00
#
_symmetry.space_group_name_H-M   'P 1'
#
loop_
_entity.id
_entity.type
_entity.pdbx_description
1 polymer ?
#
loop_
_entity_poly.entity_id
_entity_poly.type
_entity_poly.pdbx_seq_one_letter_code
_entity_poly.pdbx_strand_id
1 'polypeptide(L)'
;MKKLALSILSVPLVIGSSYAIPMKFSTSIYGAGLSYDKSLIKDDGYVAGVYGYWGIGLQHSLEFGLDYTHINYKNNQPDLDQTDLTFVYTNYSFPKLKAKIGFHYIDSDDKLSDGGYTVILGLERYELYKWNAGIDLFYTRYGDYINLNGSKGLDVYQITGKLGFSFGNYYSYGSFYLELLPSYISHSDNAGFGKSFSSLEVD
;
A
#
# COMPACT_ATOMS: atom_id res chain seq x y z
N MET A 1 30.29 11.15 14.62
CA MET A 1 29.16 10.37 15.19
C MET A 1 28.16 11.35 15.81
N LYS A 2 27.08 11.69 15.10
CA LYS A 2 26.05 12.62 15.59
C LYS A 2 25.00 11.79 16.34
N LYS A 3 24.84 12.04 17.64
CA LYS A 3 23.79 11.44 18.47
C LYS A 3 22.49 12.19 18.19
N LEU A 4 21.54 11.56 17.51
CA LEU A 4 20.17 12.05 17.39
C LEU A 4 19.44 11.76 18.71
N ALA A 5 19.13 12.82 19.45
CA ALA A 5 18.33 12.75 20.66
C ALA A 5 16.86 12.53 20.25
N LEU A 6 16.33 11.36 20.56
CA LEU A 6 14.93 11.01 20.38
C LEU A 6 14.10 11.75 21.44
N SER A 7 13.59 12.93 21.11
CA SER A 7 12.65 13.65 21.96
C SER A 7 11.26 13.02 21.82
N ILE A 8 10.85 12.26 22.84
CA ILE A 8 9.51 11.70 22.97
C ILE A 8 8.53 12.86 23.12
N LEU A 9 7.75 13.14 22.07
CA LEU A 9 6.71 14.15 22.07
C LEU A 9 5.54 13.62 22.93
N SER A 10 5.44 14.07 24.17
CA SER A 10 4.31 13.78 25.05
C SER A 10 3.08 14.56 24.59
N VAL A 11 2.14 13.87 23.94
CA VAL A 11 0.82 14.44 23.59
C VAL A 11 -0.04 14.51 24.87
N PRO A 12 -0.59 15.68 25.24
CA PRO A 12 -1.42 15.79 26.43
C PRO A 12 -2.72 14.99 26.27
N LEU A 13 -3.01 14.16 27.27
CA LEU A 13 -4.21 13.36 27.38
C LEU A 13 -5.41 14.26 27.73
N VAL A 14 -6.24 14.61 26.75
CA VAL A 14 -7.51 15.30 27.00
C VAL A 14 -8.54 14.29 27.49
N ILE A 15 -8.89 14.36 28.77
CA ILE A 15 -9.95 13.55 29.37
C ILE A 15 -11.30 14.16 29.01
N GLY A 16 -11.82 13.79 27.85
CA GLY A 16 -13.21 14.04 27.44
C GLY A 16 -14.13 12.90 27.92
N SER A 17 -15.40 13.21 28.13
CA SER A 17 -16.46 12.25 28.44
C SER A 17 -16.47 11.10 27.43
N SER A 18 -16.09 9.91 27.88
CA SER A 18 -15.99 8.70 27.07
C SER A 18 -17.36 8.09 26.83
N TYR A 19 -17.98 8.43 25.71
CA TYR A 19 -18.90 7.50 25.07
C TYR A 19 -18.08 6.27 24.66
N ALA A 20 -18.52 5.07 25.02
CA ALA A 20 -17.86 3.84 24.64
C ALA A 20 -18.00 3.66 23.12
N ILE A 21 -17.02 4.14 22.36
CA ILE A 21 -16.93 3.90 20.93
C ILE A 21 -16.51 2.43 20.77
N PRO A 22 -17.27 1.58 20.06
CA PRO A 22 -16.89 0.19 19.89
C PRO A 22 -15.59 0.14 19.09
N MET A 23 -14.62 -0.62 19.58
CA MET A 23 -13.31 -0.76 18.95
C MET A 23 -13.12 -2.21 18.54
N LYS A 24 -12.63 -2.44 17.32
CA LYS A 24 -12.27 -3.76 16.82
C LYS A 24 -10.80 -3.75 16.44
N PHE A 25 -10.00 -4.56 17.11
CA PHE A 25 -8.61 -4.78 16.75
C PHE A 25 -8.45 -6.19 16.20
N SER A 26 -7.69 -6.33 15.12
CA SER A 26 -7.30 -7.62 14.54
C SER A 26 -5.85 -7.53 14.10
N THR A 27 -5.10 -8.60 14.26
CA THR A 27 -3.73 -8.69 13.77
C THR A 27 -3.50 -10.06 13.17
N SER A 28 -2.66 -10.12 12.15
CA SER A 28 -2.25 -11.35 11.49
C SER A 28 -0.74 -11.31 11.29
N ILE A 29 -0.09 -12.44 11.54
CA ILE A 29 1.29 -12.68 11.12
C ILE A 29 1.24 -13.61 9.90
N TYR A 30 2.12 -13.37 8.93
CA TYR A 30 2.19 -14.20 7.73
C TYR A 30 3.62 -14.33 7.25
N GLY A 31 3.82 -15.30 6.38
CA GLY A 31 5.05 -15.43 5.63
C GLY A 31 4.88 -16.39 4.46
N ALA A 32 5.72 -16.22 3.45
CA ALA A 32 5.73 -17.04 2.25
C ALA A 32 7.16 -17.17 1.71
N GLY A 33 7.48 -18.33 1.14
CA GLY A 33 8.67 -18.50 0.31
C GLY A 33 8.43 -17.97 -1.10
N LEU A 34 9.45 -17.41 -1.72
CA LEU A 34 9.45 -16.88 -3.07
C LEU A 34 10.33 -17.79 -3.95
N SER A 35 9.81 -18.23 -5.10
CA SER A 35 10.57 -19.05 -6.07
C SER A 35 10.63 -18.33 -7.41
N TYR A 36 11.83 -18.17 -7.97
CA TYR A 36 12.05 -17.48 -9.24
C TYR A 36 12.63 -18.40 -10.32
N ASP A 37 11.97 -19.54 -10.57
CA ASP A 37 12.43 -20.62 -11.47
C ASP A 37 12.87 -20.18 -12.87
N LYS A 38 12.27 -19.11 -13.40
CA LYS A 38 12.54 -18.57 -14.75
C LYS A 38 13.27 -17.24 -14.76
N SER A 39 13.69 -16.74 -13.60
CA SER A 39 14.42 -15.48 -13.52
C SER A 39 15.89 -15.69 -13.88
N LEU A 40 16.43 -14.81 -14.73
CA LEU A 40 17.85 -14.77 -15.07
C LEU A 40 18.70 -14.16 -13.94
N ILE A 41 18.08 -13.44 -13.01
CA ILE A 41 18.77 -12.61 -12.02
C ILE A 41 18.42 -13.05 -10.59
N LYS A 42 17.16 -13.35 -10.30
CA LYS A 42 16.69 -13.77 -8.96
C LYS A 42 16.68 -15.29 -8.83
N ASP A 43 16.95 -15.80 -7.63
CA ASP A 43 16.93 -17.24 -7.33
C ASP A 43 15.69 -17.63 -6.52
N ASP A 44 15.69 -17.30 -5.24
CA ASP A 44 14.59 -17.54 -4.32
C ASP A 44 14.53 -16.42 -3.27
N GLY A 45 13.68 -16.58 -2.27
CA GLY A 45 13.60 -15.64 -1.16
C GLY A 45 12.47 -15.97 -0.21
N TYR A 46 12.18 -15.03 0.67
CA TYR A 46 11.02 -15.10 1.54
C TYR A 46 10.50 -13.72 1.88
N VAL A 47 9.23 -13.68 2.26
CA VAL A 47 8.60 -12.52 2.89
C VAL A 47 8.00 -12.97 4.22
N ALA A 48 8.13 -12.14 5.24
CA ALA A 48 7.44 -12.32 6.51
C ALA A 48 6.92 -10.96 6.97
N GLY A 49 5.73 -10.94 7.56
CA GLY A 49 5.11 -9.67 7.91
C GLY A 49 4.06 -9.77 8.99
N VAL A 50 3.69 -8.60 9.49
CA VAL A 50 2.59 -8.40 10.43
C VAL A 50 1.65 -7.36 9.84
N TYR A 51 0.37 -7.74 9.76
CA TYR A 51 -0.72 -6.84 9.45
C TYR A 51 -1.55 -6.57 10.69
N GLY A 52 -1.98 -5.32 10.85
CA GLY A 52 -2.88 -4.89 11.90
C GLY A 52 -4.02 -4.05 11.35
N TYR A 53 -5.22 -4.29 11.88
CA TYR A 53 -6.43 -3.55 11.62
C TYR A 53 -7.00 -3.05 12.94
N TRP A 54 -7.40 -1.77 12.97
CA TRP A 54 -8.05 -1.14 14.09
C TRP A 54 -9.25 -0.32 13.61
N GLY A 55 -10.45 -0.88 13.78
CA GLY A 55 -11.72 -0.20 13.59
C GLY A 55 -12.11 0.59 14.83
N ILE A 56 -12.49 1.86 14.65
CA ILE A 56 -12.95 2.77 15.69
C ILE A 56 -14.36 3.21 15.32
N GLY A 57 -15.35 2.61 15.98
CA GLY A 57 -16.75 2.75 15.63
C GLY A 57 -17.10 2.10 14.29
N LEU A 58 -18.08 2.68 13.61
CA LEU A 58 -18.42 2.36 12.21
C LEU A 58 -17.83 3.36 11.21
N GLN A 59 -17.06 4.33 11.70
CA GLN A 59 -16.69 5.53 10.95
C GLN A 59 -15.22 5.56 10.58
N HIS A 60 -14.36 4.83 11.29
CA HIS A 60 -12.93 4.93 11.08
C HIS A 60 -12.29 3.56 11.11
N SER A 61 -11.30 3.35 10.25
CA SER A 61 -10.36 2.25 10.38
C SER A 61 -8.94 2.73 10.16
N LEU A 62 -8.02 2.05 10.83
CA LEU A 62 -6.59 2.23 10.69
C LEU A 62 -6.00 0.86 10.39
N GLU A 63 -5.20 0.78 9.35
CA GLU A 63 -4.50 -0.42 8.91
C GLU A 63 -3.01 -0.12 8.92
N PHE A 64 -2.21 -1.07 9.37
CA PHE A 64 -0.76 -0.98 9.30
C PHE A 64 -0.14 -2.31 8.93
N GLY A 65 0.98 -2.24 8.23
CA GLY A 65 1.77 -3.39 7.78
C GLY A 65 3.23 -3.15 8.08
N LEU A 66 3.93 -4.18 8.56
CA LEU A 66 5.38 -4.23 8.63
C LEU A 66 5.81 -5.53 7.96
N ASP A 67 6.51 -5.41 6.84
CA ASP A 67 6.98 -6.53 6.05
C ASP A 67 8.50 -6.53 6.01
N TYR A 68 9.09 -7.71 6.00
CA TYR A 68 10.48 -7.93 5.70
C TYR A 68 10.58 -8.92 4.53
N THR A 69 11.30 -8.52 3.49
CA THR A 69 11.55 -9.30 2.29
C THR A 69 13.04 -9.54 2.15
N HIS A 70 13.41 -10.80 1.93
CA HIS A 70 14.75 -11.21 1.56
C HIS A 70 14.72 -11.90 0.19
N ILE A 71 15.60 -11.52 -0.73
CA ILE A 71 15.73 -12.15 -2.06
C ILE A 71 17.19 -12.51 -2.31
N ASN A 72 17.43 -13.79 -2.59
CA ASN A 72 18.71 -14.27 -3.06
C ASN A 72 18.86 -14.01 -4.57
N TYR A 73 19.98 -13.43 -4.97
CA TYR A 73 20.29 -13.22 -6.38
C TYR A 73 21.32 -14.22 -6.93
N LYS A 74 21.20 -14.52 -8.22
CA LYS A 74 22.11 -15.40 -8.95
C LYS A 74 23.43 -14.68 -9.28
N ASN A 75 24.43 -15.46 -9.67
CA ASN A 75 25.71 -14.97 -10.20
C ASN A 75 26.52 -14.10 -9.22
N ASN A 76 26.45 -14.39 -7.92
CA ASN A 76 27.14 -13.65 -6.85
C ASN A 76 26.81 -12.15 -6.83
N GLN A 77 25.61 -11.78 -7.30
CA GLN A 77 25.07 -10.45 -7.04
C GLN A 77 24.72 -10.34 -5.55
N PRO A 78 24.82 -9.14 -4.94
CA PRO A 78 24.34 -8.93 -3.58
C PRO A 78 22.86 -9.29 -3.46
N ASP A 79 22.50 -9.91 -2.33
CA ASP A 79 21.12 -10.19 -1.97
C ASP A 79 20.36 -8.88 -1.68
N LEU A 80 19.03 -8.94 -1.64
CA LEU A 80 18.18 -7.82 -1.23
C LEU A 80 17.61 -8.11 0.15
N ASP A 81 17.83 -7.19 1.06
CA ASP A 81 17.12 -7.07 2.33
C ASP A 81 16.28 -5.80 2.30
N GLN A 82 14.97 -5.96 2.49
CA GLN A 82 14.02 -4.85 2.45
C GLN A 82 13.02 -4.94 3.60
N THR A 83 12.80 -3.82 4.29
CA THR A 83 11.72 -3.64 5.26
C THR A 83 10.73 -2.61 4.73
N ASP A 84 9.46 -2.97 4.71
CA ASP A 84 8.38 -2.10 4.27
C ASP A 84 7.48 -1.75 5.44
N LEU A 85 7.15 -0.46 5.60
CA LEU A 85 6.18 0.03 6.55
C LEU A 85 5.01 0.65 5.81
N THR A 86 3.81 0.11 6.01
CA THR A 86 2.57 0.66 5.44
C THR A 86 1.62 1.13 6.53
N PHE A 87 0.95 2.25 6.30
CA PHE A 87 -0.09 2.80 7.15
C PHE A 87 -1.23 3.34 6.28
N VAL A 88 -2.47 3.00 6.61
CA VAL A 88 -3.65 3.48 5.90
C VAL A 88 -4.73 3.84 6.91
N TYR A 89 -5.24 5.06 6.82
CA TYR A 89 -6.45 5.49 7.51
C TYR A 89 -7.61 5.58 6.53
N THR A 90 -8.76 5.03 6.92
CA THR A 90 -10.00 5.12 6.15
C THR A 90 -11.11 5.72 7.00
N ASN A 91 -11.86 6.65 6.41
CA ASN A 91 -13.01 7.35 6.97
C ASN A 91 -14.29 6.96 6.22
N TYR A 92 -15.32 6.62 6.98
CA TYR A 92 -16.67 6.22 6.57
C TYR A 92 -17.74 7.12 7.23
N SER A 93 -17.36 8.28 7.79
CA SER A 93 -18.28 9.19 8.48
C SER A 93 -19.37 9.75 7.55
N PHE A 94 -19.14 9.72 6.25
CA PHE A 94 -20.07 10.20 5.24
C PHE A 94 -20.89 9.03 4.65
N PRO A 95 -22.23 9.13 4.61
CA PRO A 95 -23.06 8.08 4.05
C PRO A 95 -22.62 7.68 2.65
N LYS A 96 -22.36 6.39 2.44
CA LYS A 96 -22.01 5.81 1.13
C LYS A 96 -20.68 6.32 0.57
N LEU A 97 -19.83 6.95 1.37
CA LEU A 97 -18.54 7.46 0.95
C LEU A 97 -17.43 6.93 1.87
N LYS A 98 -16.38 6.43 1.24
CA LYS A 98 -15.15 5.94 1.85
C LYS A 98 -14.01 6.85 1.39
N ALA A 99 -13.34 7.49 2.33
CA ALA A 99 -12.17 8.33 2.07
C ALA A 99 -10.94 7.71 2.72
N LYS A 100 -9.85 7.62 1.97
CA LYS A 100 -8.63 6.92 2.37
C LYS A 100 -7.43 7.85 2.25
N ILE A 101 -6.54 7.81 3.23
CA ILE A 101 -5.18 8.38 3.14
C ILE A 101 -4.21 7.35 3.68
N GLY A 102 -3.05 7.22 3.06
CA GLY A 102 -2.05 6.26 3.47
C GLY A 102 -0.63 6.68 3.12
N PHE A 103 0.29 5.90 3.64
CA PHE A 103 1.72 6.07 3.49
C PHE A 103 2.38 4.70 3.45
N HIS A 104 3.34 4.51 2.56
CA HIS A 104 4.20 3.33 2.51
C HIS A 104 5.65 3.80 2.40
N TYR A 105 6.56 3.13 3.10
CA TYR A 105 7.97 3.46 3.15
C TYR A 105 8.81 2.19 3.03
N ILE A 106 9.94 2.33 2.35
CA ILE A 106 10.89 1.26 2.06
C ILE A 106 12.24 1.62 2.71
N ASP A 107 12.75 0.71 3.52
CA ASP A 107 14.13 0.71 4.04
C ASP A 107 14.83 -0.51 3.44
N SER A 108 15.90 -0.31 2.67
CA SER A 108 16.52 -1.38 1.88
C SER A 108 18.02 -1.23 1.73
N ASP A 109 18.72 -2.34 1.54
CA ASP A 109 20.12 -2.32 1.11
C ASP A 109 20.31 -2.04 -0.40
N ASP A 110 19.25 -2.10 -1.21
CA ASP A 110 19.26 -1.58 -2.58
C ASP A 110 19.15 -0.05 -2.59
N LYS A 111 20.27 0.60 -2.90
CA LYS A 111 20.41 2.06 -2.98
C LYS A 111 19.42 2.74 -3.93
N LEU A 112 18.87 2.04 -4.91
CA LEU A 112 17.94 2.65 -5.87
C LEU A 112 16.53 2.79 -5.30
N SER A 113 16.11 1.87 -4.44
CA SER A 113 14.78 1.86 -3.79
C SER A 113 14.82 2.34 -2.35
N ASP A 114 15.98 2.34 -1.70
CA ASP A 114 16.14 2.74 -0.31
C ASP A 114 15.62 4.16 -0.04
N GLY A 115 14.90 4.30 1.08
CA GLY A 115 14.23 5.53 1.45
C GLY A 115 13.04 5.91 0.56
N GLY A 116 12.64 5.02 -0.35
CA GLY A 116 11.47 5.18 -1.20
C GLY A 116 10.20 5.31 -0.37
N TYR A 117 9.29 6.18 -0.78
CA TYR A 117 8.00 6.31 -0.10
C TYR A 117 6.86 6.57 -1.06
N THR A 118 5.67 6.14 -0.67
CA THR A 118 4.40 6.36 -1.37
C THR A 118 3.40 7.06 -0.47
N VAL A 119 2.72 8.08 -0.99
CA VAL A 119 1.52 8.68 -0.38
C VAL A 119 0.31 8.17 -1.15
N ILE A 120 -0.71 7.75 -0.41
CA ILE A 120 -1.95 7.18 -0.95
C ILE A 120 -3.11 8.11 -0.62
N LEU A 121 -3.95 8.42 -1.60
CA LEU A 121 -5.23 9.11 -1.41
C LEU A 121 -6.31 8.33 -2.14
N GLY A 122 -7.47 8.15 -1.53
CA GLY A 122 -8.56 7.39 -2.14
C GLY A 122 -9.93 7.96 -1.80
N LEU A 123 -10.83 7.92 -2.77
CA LEU A 123 -12.24 8.25 -2.60
C LEU A 123 -13.08 7.22 -3.34
N GLU A 124 -14.05 6.65 -2.64
CA GLU A 124 -14.93 5.62 -3.18
C GLU A 124 -16.35 5.85 -2.69
N ARG A 125 -17.30 5.88 -3.61
CA ARG A 125 -18.72 5.89 -3.32
C ARG A 125 -19.27 4.49 -3.49
N TYR A 126 -20.08 4.02 -2.55
CA TYR A 126 -20.59 2.65 -2.58
C TYR A 126 -22.02 2.54 -2.07
N GLU A 127 -22.74 1.59 -2.63
CA GLU A 127 -24.01 1.09 -2.14
C GLU A 127 -23.78 -0.37 -1.77
N LEU A 128 -23.89 -0.66 -0.47
CA LEU A 128 -23.57 -1.98 0.06
C LEU A 128 -24.35 -3.08 -0.69
N TYR A 129 -23.63 -4.11 -1.15
CA TYR A 129 -24.15 -5.23 -1.94
C TYR A 129 -24.80 -4.85 -3.28
N LYS A 130 -24.50 -3.67 -3.84
CA LYS A 130 -24.97 -3.29 -5.18
C LYS A 130 -23.84 -2.84 -6.08
N TRP A 131 -23.13 -1.79 -5.70
CA TRP A 131 -22.05 -1.25 -6.54
C TRP A 131 -21.11 -0.37 -5.72
N ASN A 132 -19.91 -0.17 -6.26
CA ASN A 132 -18.96 0.84 -5.80
C ASN A 132 -18.25 1.47 -6.99
N ALA A 133 -17.93 2.74 -6.86
CA ALA A 133 -17.16 3.49 -7.83
C ALA A 133 -16.17 4.38 -7.10
N GLY A 134 -14.90 4.29 -7.44
CA GLY A 134 -13.86 5.00 -6.71
C GLY A 134 -12.62 5.27 -7.53
N ILE A 135 -11.71 6.00 -6.90
CA ILE A 135 -10.41 6.34 -7.45
C ILE A 135 -9.39 6.37 -6.32
N ASP A 136 -8.24 5.75 -6.56
CA ASP A 136 -7.06 5.85 -5.72
C ASP A 136 -5.95 6.59 -6.50
N LEU A 137 -5.25 7.47 -5.83
CA LEU A 137 -4.10 8.22 -6.30
C LEU A 137 -2.90 7.85 -5.46
N PHE A 138 -1.77 7.61 -6.12
CA PHE A 138 -0.50 7.29 -5.49
C PHE A 138 0.57 8.22 -6.02
N TYR A 139 1.38 8.75 -5.11
CA TYR A 139 2.61 9.45 -5.44
C TYR A 139 3.76 8.74 -4.74
N THR A 140 4.68 8.20 -5.52
CA THR A 140 5.88 7.52 -5.01
C THR A 140 7.12 8.30 -5.41
N ARG A 141 8.08 8.38 -4.50
CA ARG A 141 9.38 8.99 -4.77
C ARG A 141 10.51 8.06 -4.36
N TYR A 142 11.46 7.88 -5.27
CA TYR A 142 12.74 7.21 -5.02
C TYR A 142 13.86 8.24 -5.17
N GLY A 143 14.43 8.67 -4.04
CA GLY A 143 15.37 9.81 -4.01
C GLY A 143 16.70 9.54 -4.71
N ASP A 144 17.20 8.32 -4.60
CA ASP A 144 18.51 7.91 -5.09
C ASP A 144 18.48 7.10 -6.40
N TYR A 145 17.29 6.89 -6.97
CA TYR A 145 17.14 6.21 -8.25
C TYR A 145 17.90 6.94 -9.36
N ILE A 146 18.71 6.21 -10.14
CA ILE A 146 19.53 6.76 -11.21
C ILE A 146 18.81 6.58 -12.55
N ASN A 147 18.41 7.69 -13.18
CA ASN A 147 17.74 7.67 -14.48
C ASN A 147 18.73 7.44 -15.64
N LEU A 148 18.20 7.18 -16.85
CA LEU A 148 19.02 6.96 -18.06
C LEU A 148 19.93 8.12 -18.45
N ASN A 149 19.65 9.34 -17.98
CA ASN A 149 20.49 10.52 -18.18
C ASN A 149 21.55 10.72 -17.09
N GLY A 150 21.66 9.79 -16.12
CA GLY A 150 22.58 9.86 -14.99
C GLY A 150 22.13 10.79 -13.85
N SER A 151 20.95 11.40 -13.95
CA SER A 151 20.38 12.22 -12.87
C SER A 151 19.74 11.33 -11.80
N LYS A 152 19.68 11.85 -10.57
CA LYS A 152 19.03 11.18 -9.44
C LYS A 152 17.58 11.63 -9.26
N GLY A 153 16.74 10.68 -8.84
CA GLY A 153 15.36 10.91 -8.47
C GLY A 153 14.38 10.34 -9.48
N LEU A 154 13.42 9.55 -9.00
CA LEU A 154 12.29 9.08 -9.78
C LEU A 154 11.00 9.37 -9.02
N ASP A 155 10.09 10.09 -9.66
CA ASP A 155 8.73 10.30 -9.18
C ASP A 155 7.79 9.43 -10.00
N VAL A 156 6.91 8.69 -9.33
CA VAL A 156 5.90 7.84 -9.94
C VAL A 156 4.54 8.30 -9.48
N TYR A 157 3.65 8.57 -10.43
CA TYR A 157 2.27 8.91 -10.20
C TYR A 157 1.40 7.77 -10.70
N GLN A 158 0.52 7.26 -9.87
CA GLN A 158 -0.44 6.24 -10.28
C GLN A 158 -1.86 6.70 -9.95
N ILE A 159 -2.77 6.41 -10.87
CA ILE A 159 -4.22 6.56 -10.70
C ILE A 159 -4.86 5.22 -10.98
N THR A 160 -5.67 4.74 -10.05
CA THR A 160 -6.41 3.48 -10.17
C THR A 160 -7.90 3.75 -9.97
N GLY A 161 -8.69 3.56 -11.02
CA GLY A 161 -10.14 3.58 -10.91
C GLY A 161 -10.66 2.28 -10.33
N LYS A 162 -11.84 2.32 -9.71
CA LYS A 162 -12.56 1.15 -9.21
C LYS A 162 -14.00 1.20 -9.65
N LEU A 163 -14.50 0.13 -10.25
CA LEU A 163 -15.91 -0.02 -10.61
C LEU A 163 -16.35 -1.44 -10.27
N GLY A 164 -17.03 -1.58 -9.13
CA GLY A 164 -17.53 -2.86 -8.64
C GLY A 164 -19.04 -2.98 -8.75
N PHE A 165 -19.51 -4.18 -9.06
CA PHE A 165 -20.92 -4.53 -9.15
C PHE A 165 -21.18 -5.86 -8.44
N SER A 166 -22.23 -5.88 -7.63
CA SER A 166 -22.76 -7.10 -7.04
C SER A 166 -23.99 -7.56 -7.81
N PHE A 167 -23.97 -8.82 -8.25
CA PHE A 167 -25.08 -9.49 -8.92
C PHE A 167 -25.72 -10.53 -7.99
N GLY A 168 -27.01 -10.78 -8.18
CA GLY A 168 -27.78 -11.75 -7.40
C GLY A 168 -28.45 -11.14 -6.16
N ASN A 169 -29.00 -12.02 -5.32
CA ASN A 169 -29.66 -11.62 -4.08
C ASN A 169 -28.84 -12.16 -2.90
N TYR A 170 -28.05 -11.25 -2.30
CA TYR A 170 -27.21 -11.53 -1.14
C TYR A 170 -27.96 -12.27 -0.03
N TYR A 171 -29.24 -11.95 0.18
CA TYR A 171 -30.04 -12.50 1.28
C TYR A 171 -30.74 -13.83 0.96
N SER A 172 -30.69 -14.35 -0.28
CA SER A 172 -31.39 -15.60 -0.62
C SER A 172 -30.52 -16.67 -1.28
N TYR A 173 -29.73 -16.34 -2.30
CA TYR A 173 -29.01 -17.33 -3.13
C TYR A 173 -27.50 -17.05 -3.23
N GLY A 174 -27.02 -16.07 -2.48
CA GLY A 174 -25.65 -15.56 -2.60
C GLY A 174 -25.55 -14.44 -3.63
N SER A 175 -24.37 -13.81 -3.66
CA SER A 175 -24.04 -12.74 -4.58
C SER A 175 -22.72 -13.03 -5.27
N PHE A 176 -22.61 -12.61 -6.52
CA PHE A 176 -21.34 -12.55 -7.25
C PHE A 176 -20.88 -11.11 -7.28
N TYR A 177 -19.60 -10.87 -6.99
CA TYR A 177 -18.97 -9.56 -7.10
C TYR A 177 -18.05 -9.57 -8.31
N LEU A 178 -18.07 -8.49 -9.08
CA LEU A 178 -17.16 -8.23 -10.18
C LEU A 178 -16.63 -6.81 -10.01
N GLU A 179 -15.32 -6.63 -10.04
CA GLU A 179 -14.68 -5.32 -9.98
C GLU A 179 -13.72 -5.10 -11.15
N LEU A 180 -13.79 -3.90 -11.72
CA LEU A 180 -12.85 -3.43 -12.75
C LEU A 180 -11.89 -2.42 -12.11
N LEU A 181 -10.60 -2.64 -12.32
CA LEU A 181 -9.50 -1.86 -11.75
C LEU A 181 -8.59 -1.29 -12.86
N PRO A 182 -9.04 -0.30 -13.66
CA PRO A 182 -8.17 0.36 -14.61
C PRO A 182 -7.10 1.18 -13.87
N SER A 183 -5.84 0.97 -14.22
CA SER A 183 -4.70 1.71 -13.65
C SER A 183 -3.89 2.41 -14.73
N TYR A 184 -3.41 3.61 -14.42
CA TYR A 184 -2.45 4.35 -15.22
C TYR A 184 -1.30 4.80 -14.33
N ILE A 185 -0.08 4.51 -14.76
CA ILE A 185 1.16 4.83 -14.05
C ILE A 185 1.98 5.75 -14.95
N SER A 186 2.54 6.82 -14.38
CA SER A 186 3.41 7.77 -15.07
C SER A 186 4.67 8.02 -14.27
N HIS A 187 5.80 8.10 -14.95
CA HIS A 187 7.11 8.39 -14.37
C HIS A 187 7.57 9.80 -14.76
N SER A 188 8.29 10.48 -13.87
CA SER A 188 8.94 11.76 -14.21
C SER A 188 10.04 11.59 -15.26
N ASP A 189 10.75 10.44 -15.24
CA ASP A 189 11.77 10.10 -16.22
C ASP A 189 11.64 8.67 -16.76
N ASN A 190 12.41 8.35 -17.80
CA ASN A 190 12.42 7.01 -18.38
C ASN A 190 13.31 6.09 -17.54
N ALA A 191 12.68 5.10 -16.89
CA ALA A 191 13.32 4.06 -16.09
C ALA A 191 13.76 2.83 -16.93
N GLY A 192 13.92 2.98 -18.25
CA GLY A 192 14.30 1.91 -19.17
C GLY A 192 13.13 1.15 -19.80
N PHE A 193 11.90 1.37 -19.34
CA PHE A 193 10.70 0.66 -19.83
C PHE A 193 9.63 1.60 -20.40
N GLY A 194 9.89 2.91 -20.46
CA GLY A 194 8.91 3.93 -20.85
C GLY A 194 8.54 4.88 -19.70
N LYS A 195 7.78 5.92 -20.03
CA LYS A 195 7.34 6.96 -19.08
C LYS A 195 5.91 6.76 -18.59
N SER A 196 5.13 5.88 -19.21
CA SER A 196 3.77 5.60 -18.79
C SER A 196 3.31 4.21 -19.17
N PHE A 197 2.40 3.68 -18.35
CA PHE A 197 1.87 2.32 -18.46
C PHE A 197 0.38 2.34 -18.09
N SER A 198 -0.39 1.47 -18.72
CA SER A 198 -1.78 1.25 -18.38
C SER A 198 -2.05 -0.23 -18.22
N SER A 199 -2.89 -0.58 -17.25
CA SER A 199 -3.39 -1.94 -17.06
C SER A 199 -4.89 -1.92 -16.76
N LEU A 200 -5.53 -3.06 -16.97
CA LEU A 200 -6.90 -3.33 -16.54
C LEU A 200 -6.90 -4.67 -15.85
N GLU A 201 -7.28 -4.67 -14.57
CA GLU A 201 -7.48 -5.88 -13.78
C GLU A 201 -8.99 -6.09 -13.54
N VAL A 202 -9.37 -7.35 -13.40
CA VAL A 202 -10.75 -7.80 -13.20
C VAL A 202 -10.75 -8.81 -12.06
N ASP A 203 -11.40 -8.45 -10.96
CA ASP A 203 -11.53 -9.24 -9.73
C ASP A 203 -12.95 -9.78 -9.52
#